data_AF-A0A1A7WDW1-F1
#
_entry.id   AF-A0A1A7WDW1-F1
#
_cell.length_a   1.000
_cell.length_b   1.000
_cell.length_c   1.000
_cell.angle_alpha   90.00
_cell.angle_beta   90.00
_cell.angle_gamma   90.00
#
_symmetry.space_group_name_H-M   'P 1'
#
loop_
_entity.id
_entity.type
_entity.pdbx_description
1 polymer ?
#
loop_
_entity_poly.entity_id
_entity_poly.type
_entity_poly.pdbx_seq_one_letter_code
_entity_poly.pdbx_strand_id
1 'polypeptide(L)'
;LNGFVGTLFATISALILQQNRGAIAAGLYGYNGILVGLLMAVFSDAGDWYWWLLLPNIFMSMMCPIVSSALASINSRWDLPVFTLPFNILVCLHMVATGHYNHYFPQVLIQPRSELPNITWADIDLAKLFRSVPVGIG
;
A
#
# COMPACT_ATOMS: atom_id res chain seq x y z
N LEU A 1 -12.25 -2.71 -4.87
CA LEU A 1 -13.00 -1.80 -3.96
C LEU A 1 -12.09 -1.03 -3.00
N ASN A 2 -11.30 -1.71 -2.15
CA ASN A 2 -10.47 -1.04 -1.14
C ASN A 2 -9.52 0.04 -1.71
N GLY A 3 -8.86 -0.18 -2.86
CA GLY A 3 -8.03 0.85 -3.49
C GLY A 3 -8.81 2.10 -3.91
N PHE A 4 -10.04 1.95 -4.42
CA PHE A 4 -10.90 3.10 -4.75
C PHE A 4 -11.25 3.89 -3.48
N VAL A 5 -11.66 3.20 -2.40
CA VAL A 5 -11.92 3.82 -1.10
C VAL A 5 -10.68 4.56 -0.59
N GLY A 6 -9.50 3.94 -0.69
CA GLY A 6 -8.26 4.58 -0.26
C GLY A 6 -7.94 5.85 -1.05
N THR A 7 -8.13 5.82 -2.37
CA THR A 7 -7.97 7.03 -3.22
C THR A 7 -8.94 8.13 -2.83
N LEU A 8 -10.22 7.77 -2.64
CA LEU A 8 -11.28 8.70 -2.27
C LEU A 8 -10.96 9.40 -0.95
N PHE A 9 -10.64 8.65 0.10
CA PHE A 9 -10.41 9.21 1.43
C PHE A 9 -9.05 9.92 1.56
N ALA A 10 -8.03 9.49 0.82
CA ALA A 10 -6.78 10.26 0.71
C ALA A 10 -7.02 11.60 0.02
N THR A 11 -7.84 11.63 -1.04
CA THR A 11 -8.21 12.87 -1.74
C THR A 11 -9.05 13.79 -0.85
N ILE A 12 -10.07 13.26 -0.17
CA ILE A 12 -10.88 14.02 0.80
C ILE A 12 -9.99 14.61 1.90
N SER A 13 -9.08 13.82 2.47
CA SER A 13 -8.13 14.30 3.47
C SER A 13 -7.26 15.43 2.93
N ALA A 14 -6.75 15.33 1.70
CA ALA A 14 -5.97 16.40 1.08
C ALA A 14 -6.79 17.69 0.87
N LEU A 15 -8.09 17.58 0.54
CA LEU A 15 -8.99 18.73 0.45
C LEU A 15 -9.23 19.39 1.82
N ILE A 16 -9.43 18.58 2.87
CA ILE A 16 -9.63 19.04 4.26
C ILE A 16 -8.37 19.75 4.77
N LEU A 17 -7.19 19.18 4.51
CA LEU A 17 -5.89 19.71 4.88
C LEU A 17 -5.40 20.84 3.95
N GLN A 18 -6.26 21.34 3.05
CA GLN A 18 -5.99 22.44 2.14
C GLN A 18 -4.69 22.28 1.34
N GLN A 19 -4.37 21.06 0.91
CA GLN A 19 -3.21 20.79 0.09
C GLN A 19 -3.33 21.46 -1.29
N ASN A 20 -2.19 21.59 -1.99
CA ASN A 20 -2.13 22.27 -3.28
C ASN A 20 -3.15 21.69 -4.28
N ARG A 21 -4.07 22.53 -4.77
CA ARG A 21 -5.17 22.10 -5.66
C ARG A 21 -4.68 21.53 -6.99
N GLY A 22 -3.58 22.05 -7.54
CA GLY A 22 -2.95 21.53 -8.75
C GLY A 22 -2.39 20.12 -8.55
N ALA A 23 -1.72 19.89 -7.42
CA ALA A 23 -1.22 18.57 -7.04
C ALA A 23 -2.35 17.56 -6.77
N ILE A 24 -3.46 18.00 -6.16
CA ILE A 24 -4.66 17.17 -5.99
C ILE A 24 -5.27 16.82 -7.35
N ALA A 25 -5.42 17.79 -8.26
CA ALA A 25 -5.96 17.57 -9.59
C ALA A 25 -5.08 16.64 -10.45
N ALA A 26 -3.76 16.68 -10.24
CA ALA A 26 -2.80 15.75 -10.84
C ALA A 26 -2.78 14.37 -10.17
N GLY A 27 -3.57 14.12 -9.12
CA GLY A 27 -3.65 12.84 -8.43
C GLY A 27 -2.50 12.54 -7.47
N LEU A 28 -1.62 13.51 -7.17
CA LEU A 28 -0.43 13.32 -6.34
C LEU A 28 -0.74 12.96 -4.87
N TYR A 29 -1.94 13.28 -4.40
CA TYR A 29 -2.41 12.89 -3.06
C TYR A 29 -3.28 11.63 -3.06
N GLY A 30 -3.64 11.09 -4.23
CA GLY A 30 -4.49 9.91 -4.38
C GLY A 30 -3.73 8.59 -4.54
N TYR A 31 -2.59 8.59 -5.24
CA TYR A 31 -1.89 7.35 -5.59
C TYR A 31 -1.29 6.59 -4.39
N ASN A 32 -0.88 7.27 -3.32
CA ASN A 32 -0.49 6.56 -2.10
C ASN A 32 -1.71 5.89 -1.44
N GLY A 33 -2.88 6.54 -1.50
CA GLY A 33 -4.14 6.00 -0.98
C GLY A 33 -4.62 4.76 -1.74
N ILE A 34 -4.49 4.72 -3.08
CA ILE A 34 -4.88 3.51 -3.84
C ILE A 34 -4.04 2.30 -3.42
N LEU A 35 -2.72 2.48 -3.27
CA LEU A 35 -1.80 1.43 -2.89
C LEU A 35 -2.04 0.94 -1.46
N VAL A 36 -2.30 1.86 -0.52
CA VAL A 36 -2.68 1.51 0.86
C VAL A 36 -3.93 0.63 0.83
N GLY A 37 -4.99 1.06 0.16
CA GLY A 37 -6.22 0.27 0.11
C GLY A 37 -6.07 -1.09 -0.58
N LEU A 38 -5.29 -1.17 -1.66
CA LEU A 38 -5.01 -2.46 -2.31
C LEU A 38 -4.26 -3.40 -1.37
N LEU A 39 -3.15 -2.96 -0.77
CA LEU A 39 -2.31 -3.87 0.03
C LEU A 39 -2.89 -4.17 1.41
N MET A 40 -3.73 -3.28 1.95
CA MET A 40 -4.54 -3.61 3.12
C MET A 40 -5.46 -4.80 2.86
N ALA A 41 -6.01 -4.92 1.65
CA ALA A 41 -6.82 -6.08 1.25
C ALA A 41 -5.95 -7.31 0.98
N VAL A 42 -4.83 -7.15 0.26
CA VAL A 42 -3.93 -8.27 -0.11
C VAL A 42 -3.31 -8.94 1.11
N PHE A 43 -2.94 -8.17 2.14
CA PHE A 43 -2.31 -8.71 3.35
C PHE A 43 -3.29 -9.08 4.46
N SER A 44 -4.60 -8.88 4.28
CA SER A 44 -5.61 -9.28 5.27
C SER A 44 -5.87 -10.78 5.22
N ASP A 45 -5.76 -11.46 6.36
CA ASP A 45 -6.05 -12.90 6.50
C ASP A 45 -7.57 -13.17 6.69
N ALA A 46 -8.37 -12.12 6.89
CA ALA A 46 -9.82 -12.23 7.06
C ALA A 46 -10.59 -12.62 5.78
N GLY A 47 -9.90 -12.71 4.63
CA GLY A 47 -10.47 -13.09 3.34
C GLY A 47 -11.24 -11.97 2.60
N ASP A 48 -11.85 -12.35 1.48
CA ASP A 48 -12.61 -11.44 0.63
C ASP A 48 -13.87 -10.89 1.33
N TRP A 49 -14.25 -9.66 0.99
CA TRP A 49 -15.47 -9.00 1.48
C TRP A 49 -15.55 -8.80 3.00
N TYR A 50 -14.42 -8.81 3.70
CA TYR A 50 -14.35 -8.41 5.10
C TYR A 50 -14.57 -6.89 5.26
N TRP A 51 -15.84 -6.46 5.37
CA TRP A 51 -16.25 -5.05 5.38
C TRP A 51 -15.62 -4.20 6.49
N TRP A 52 -15.31 -4.80 7.64
CA TRP A 52 -14.65 -4.11 8.75
C TRP A 52 -13.28 -3.55 8.35
N LEU A 53 -12.60 -4.15 7.36
CA LEU A 53 -11.32 -3.66 6.82
C LEU A 53 -11.41 -2.25 6.25
N LEU A 54 -12.61 -1.79 5.86
CA LEU A 54 -12.80 -0.42 5.38
C LEU A 54 -12.42 0.62 6.45
N LEU A 55 -12.61 0.32 7.74
CA LEU A 55 -12.30 1.27 8.81
C LEU A 55 -10.80 1.61 8.89
N PRO A 56 -9.89 0.63 9.08
CA PRO A 56 -8.46 0.94 9.07
C PRO A 56 -8.00 1.41 7.68
N ASN A 57 -8.57 0.91 6.58
CA ASN A 57 -8.24 1.40 5.23
C ASN A 57 -8.52 2.91 5.08
N ILE A 58 -9.70 3.37 5.47
CA ILE A 58 -10.07 4.80 5.46
C ILE A 58 -9.09 5.60 6.32
N PHE A 59 -8.85 5.16 7.55
CA PHE A 59 -7.96 5.85 8.47
C PHE A 59 -6.53 5.99 7.92
N MET A 60 -5.93 4.88 7.48
CA MET A 60 -4.57 4.86 6.92
C MET A 60 -4.48 5.69 5.63
N SER A 61 -5.50 5.63 4.78
CA SER A 61 -5.55 6.43 3.55
C SER A 61 -5.65 7.93 3.84
N MET A 62 -6.41 8.34 4.86
CA MET A 62 -6.47 9.74 5.29
C MET A 62 -5.14 10.26 5.85
N MET A 63 -4.27 9.38 6.34
CA MET A 63 -2.90 9.75 6.78
C MET A 63 -1.94 9.95 5.61
N CYS A 64 -2.24 9.46 4.40
CA CYS A 64 -1.35 9.57 3.24
C CYS A 64 -0.94 11.02 2.93
N PRO A 65 -1.85 12.01 2.86
CA PRO A 65 -1.45 13.41 2.64
C PRO A 65 -0.57 13.97 3.74
N ILE A 66 -0.77 13.58 5.00
CA ILE A 66 0.02 14.06 6.14
C ILE A 66 1.46 13.58 6.00
N VAL A 67 1.65 12.28 5.77
CA VAL A 67 2.98 11.69 5.58
C VAL A 67 3.64 12.21 4.31
N SER A 68 2.86 12.39 3.23
CA SER A 68 3.34 12.97 1.98
C SER A 68 3.89 14.37 2.18
N SER A 69 3.17 15.24 2.90
CA SER A 69 3.61 16.61 3.16
C SER A 69 4.82 16.67 4.10
N ALA A 70 4.86 15.81 5.12
CA ALA A 70 6.03 15.68 5.98
C ALA A 70 7.28 15.26 5.18
N LEU A 71 7.18 14.22 4.35
CA LEU A 71 8.29 13.77 3.50
C LEU A 71 8.68 14.81 2.45
N ALA A 72 7.71 15.48 1.82
CA ALA A 72 7.98 16.54 0.85
C ALA A 72 8.76 17.71 1.49
N SER A 73 8.49 18.04 2.75
CA SER A 73 9.23 19.10 3.47
C SER A 73 10.71 18.74 3.69
N ILE A 74 11.03 17.45 3.80
CA ILE A 74 12.40 16.96 3.98
C ILE A 74 13.07 16.81 2.60
N ASN A 75 12.41 16.12 1.68
CA ASN A 75 12.94 15.78 0.36
C ASN A 75 13.10 17.00 -0.57
N SER A 76 12.31 18.06 -0.37
CA SER A 76 12.42 19.30 -1.16
C SER A 76 13.79 19.98 -1.01
N ARG A 77 14.54 19.69 0.07
CA ARG A 77 15.93 20.17 0.22
C ARG A 77 16.89 19.62 -0.83
N TRP A 78 16.54 18.49 -1.44
CA TRP A 78 17.31 17.82 -2.49
C TRP A 78 16.55 17.72 -3.81
N ASP A 79 15.43 18.44 -3.95
CA ASP A 79 14.54 18.38 -5.12
C ASP A 79 14.07 16.95 -5.47
N LEU A 80 13.91 16.10 -4.44
CA LEU A 80 13.47 14.72 -4.61
C LEU A 80 11.95 14.59 -4.43
N PRO A 81 11.28 13.74 -5.23
CA PRO A 81 9.88 13.41 -4.99
C PRO A 81 9.73 12.48 -3.77
N VAL A 82 8.50 12.37 -3.25
CA VAL A 82 8.19 11.47 -2.13
C VAL A 82 8.00 10.00 -2.55
N PHE A 83 7.80 9.76 -3.85
CA PHE A 83 7.47 8.44 -4.40
C PHE A 83 6.37 7.74 -3.57
N THR A 84 6.46 6.42 -3.44
CA THR A 84 5.51 5.60 -2.68
C THR A 84 5.92 5.43 -1.21
N LEU A 85 6.81 6.28 -0.68
CA LEU A 85 7.21 6.24 0.73
C LEU A 85 6.02 6.41 1.69
N PRO A 86 5.06 7.34 1.47
CA PRO A 86 3.89 7.44 2.34
C PRO A 86 3.12 6.12 2.45
N PHE A 87 2.86 5.47 1.31
CA PHE A 87 2.22 4.17 1.26
C PHE A 87 3.01 3.10 2.05
N ASN A 88 4.31 2.97 1.79
CA ASN A 88 5.14 1.92 2.40
C ASN A 88 5.20 2.06 3.93
N ILE A 89 5.38 3.30 4.42
CA ILE A 89 5.40 3.59 5.85
C ILE A 89 4.06 3.21 6.49
N LEU A 90 2.95 3.61 5.86
CA LEU A 90 1.61 3.39 6.41
C LEU A 90 1.23 1.90 6.39
N VAL A 91 1.45 1.18 5.30
CA VAL A 91 1.16 -0.27 5.25
C VAL A 91 2.05 -1.04 6.23
N CYS A 92 3.35 -0.72 6.30
CA CYS A 92 4.24 -1.35 7.28
C CYS A 92 3.78 -1.09 8.72
N LEU A 93 3.42 0.16 9.04
CA LEU A 93 2.91 0.52 10.35
C LEU A 93 1.63 -0.24 10.69
N HIS A 94 0.69 -0.34 9.73
CA HIS A 94 -0.54 -1.10 9.92
C HIS A 94 -0.26 -2.59 10.16
N MET A 95 0.60 -3.21 9.35
CA MET A 95 0.94 -4.63 9.47
C MET A 95 1.64 -4.93 10.80
N VAL A 96 2.53 -4.05 11.28
CA VAL A 96 3.18 -4.21 12.58
C VAL A 96 2.19 -3.99 13.74
N ALA A 97 1.29 -3.01 13.63
CA ALA A 97 0.32 -2.71 14.67
C ALA A 97 -0.77 -3.78 14.83
N THR A 98 -1.13 -4.46 13.75
CA THR A 98 -2.14 -5.53 13.76
C THR A 98 -1.47 -6.90 13.94
N GLY A 99 -0.60 -7.28 13.02
CA GLY A 99 0.05 -8.57 13.00
C GLY A 99 -0.92 -9.73 12.69
N HIS A 100 -0.36 -10.94 12.62
CA HIS A 100 -1.14 -12.14 12.30
C HIS A 100 -2.18 -12.49 13.37
N TYR A 101 -1.85 -12.29 14.65
CA TYR A 101 -2.69 -12.71 15.77
C TYR A 101 -3.72 -11.65 16.21
N ASN A 102 -3.94 -10.59 15.43
CA ASN A 102 -4.98 -9.62 15.76
C ASN A 102 -6.36 -10.26 15.67
N HIS A 103 -7.21 -10.07 16.67
CA HIS A 103 -8.56 -10.65 16.65
C HIS A 103 -9.49 -9.99 15.61
N TYR A 104 -9.25 -8.73 15.24
CA TYR A 104 -10.13 -7.98 14.34
C TYR A 104 -9.55 -7.83 12.94
N PHE A 105 -8.25 -7.55 12.82
CA PHE A 105 -7.59 -7.28 11.55
C PHE A 105 -6.37 -8.18 11.35
N PRO A 106 -6.53 -9.52 11.38
CA PRO A 106 -5.41 -10.43 11.24
C PRO A 106 -4.74 -10.26 9.88
N GLN A 107 -3.41 -10.24 9.86
CA GLN A 107 -2.60 -10.16 8.64
C GLN A 107 -2.11 -11.55 8.22
N VAL A 108 -1.81 -11.73 6.93
CA VAL A 108 -1.18 -12.96 6.44
C VAL A 108 0.14 -13.21 7.18
N LEU A 109 0.40 -14.48 7.48
CA LEU A 109 1.59 -14.87 8.21
C LEU A 109 2.83 -14.81 7.31
N ILE A 110 3.71 -13.83 7.55
CA ILE A 110 5.00 -13.70 6.86
C ILE A 110 6.10 -14.26 7.76
N GLN A 111 6.81 -15.28 7.27
CA GLN A 111 7.89 -15.94 8.00
C GLN A 111 9.22 -15.86 7.23
N PRO A 112 10.36 -15.74 7.94
CA PRO A 112 11.66 -15.87 7.31
C PRO A 112 11.85 -17.28 6.74
N ARG A 113 12.55 -17.40 5.61
CA ARG A 113 12.94 -18.71 5.09
C ARG A 113 13.96 -19.36 6.02
N SER A 114 13.69 -20.59 6.45
CA SER A 114 14.59 -21.40 7.28
C SER A 114 15.55 -22.26 6.46
N GLU A 115 15.25 -22.49 5.18
CA GLU A 115 15.97 -23.43 4.32
C GLU A 115 16.21 -22.85 2.91
N LEU A 116 17.25 -23.36 2.25
CA LEU A 116 17.53 -23.04 0.86
C LEU A 116 16.49 -23.72 -0.05
N PRO A 117 15.98 -23.02 -1.07
CA PRO A 117 15.05 -23.63 -2.01
C PRO A 117 15.78 -24.68 -2.85
N ASN A 118 15.17 -25.85 -3.03
CA ASN A 118 15.64 -26.86 -3.97
C ASN A 118 15.29 -26.42 -5.40
N ILE A 119 16.29 -25.96 -6.16
CA ILE A 119 16.09 -25.41 -7.51
C ILE A 119 16.60 -26.42 -8.54
N THR A 120 15.69 -26.94 -9.37
CA THR A 120 16.02 -27.76 -10.54
C THR A 120 15.95 -26.91 -11.80
N TRP A 121 17.10 -26.51 -12.35
CA TRP A 121 17.17 -25.65 -13.54
C TRP A 121 16.56 -26.27 -14.80
N ALA A 122 16.48 -27.61 -14.86
CA ALA A 122 15.83 -28.32 -15.96
C ALA A 122 14.30 -28.11 -16.00
N ASP A 123 13.68 -27.73 -14.87
CA ASP A 123 12.22 -27.57 -14.76
C ASP A 123 11.76 -26.14 -15.12
N ILE A 124 12.64 -25.31 -15.70
CA ILE A 124 12.29 -23.96 -16.12
C ILE A 124 11.28 -24.00 -17.25
N ASP A 125 10.13 -23.39 -17.00
CA ASP A 125 9.06 -23.21 -17.96
C ASP A 125 9.15 -21.80 -18.58
N LEU A 126 9.61 -21.73 -19.83
CA LEU A 126 9.74 -20.48 -20.57
C LEU A 126 8.40 -19.76 -20.75
N ALA A 127 7.28 -20.48 -20.87
CA ALA A 127 5.98 -19.86 -20.99
C ALA A 127 5.57 -19.15 -19.68
N LYS A 128 5.87 -19.75 -18.52
CA LYS A 128 5.70 -19.08 -17.22
C LYS A 128 6.64 -17.89 -17.06
N LEU A 129 7.86 -17.95 -17.59
CA LEU A 129 8.79 -16.82 -17.59
C LEU A 129 8.26 -15.65 -18.42
N PHE A 130 7.70 -15.88 -19.60
CA PHE A 130 7.06 -14.81 -20.36
C PHE A 130 5.81 -14.27 -19.66
N ARG A 131 5.04 -15.14 -18.99
CA ARG A 131 3.88 -14.73 -18.19
C ARG A 131 4.27 -13.90 -16.96
N SER A 132 5.49 -14.03 -16.43
CA SER A 132 5.93 -13.24 -15.27
C SER A 132 6.14 -11.76 -15.61
N VAL A 133 6.36 -11.40 -16.87
CA VAL A 133 6.51 -9.99 -17.30
C VAL A 133 5.22 -9.18 -17.05
N PRO A 134 4.04 -9.54 -17.59
CA PRO A 134 2.82 -8.82 -17.29
C PRO A 134 2.38 -8.98 -15.82
N VAL A 135 2.68 -10.11 -15.17
CA VAL A 135 2.40 -10.31 -13.73
C VAL A 135 3.26 -9.42 -12.85
N GLY A 136 4.48 -9.07 -13.25
CA GLY A 136 5.35 -8.16 -12.51
C GLY A 136 4.97 -6.69 -12.65
N ILE A 137 4.23 -6.32 -13.69
CA ILE A 137 3.69 -4.97 -13.90
C ILE A 137 2.38 -4.78 -13.11
N GLY A 138 1.56 -5.82 -13.01
CA GLY A 138 0.27 -5.82 -12.32
C GLY A 138 0.41 -5.88 -10.80
#